data_AF-R5KNZ5-F1
#
_entry.id   AF-R5KNZ5-F1
#
_cell.length_a   1.000
_cell.length_b   1.000
_cell.length_c   1.000
_cell.angle_alpha   90.00
_cell.angle_beta   90.00
_cell.angle_gamma   90.00
#
_symmetry.space_group_name_H-M   'P 1'
#
loop_
_entity.id
_entity.type
_entity.pdbx_description
1 polymer ?
#
loop_
_entity_poly.entity_id
_entity_poly.type
_entity_poly.pdbx_seq_one_letter_code
_entity_poly.pdbx_strand_id
1 'polypeptide(L)' 'MELSEVKRNLNQKVIYHSRDFGNREMILTACILRKDRKNRFFYQAEIQDLKAKHSITICSLDRISAMK' A
#
# COMPACT_ATOMS: atom_id res chain seq x y z
N MET A 1 0.71 -0.57 8.10
CA MET A 1 0.03 0.73 8.31
C MET A 1 -1.40 0.50 8.79
N GLU A 2 -1.86 1.27 9.78
CA GLU A 2 -3.25 1.21 10.27
C GLU A 2 -4.21 2.05 9.40
N LEU A 3 -5.51 1.74 9.44
CA LEU A 3 -6.54 2.44 8.64
C LEU A 3 -6.62 3.96 8.90
N SER A 4 -6.35 4.39 10.13
CA SER A 4 -6.30 5.81 10.48
C SER A 4 -5.15 6.54 9.77
N GLU A 5 -4.01 5.87 9.62
CA GLU A 5 -2.83 6.38 8.91
C GLU A 5 -3.05 6.37 7.40
N VAL A 6 -3.72 5.35 6.86
CA VAL A 6 -4.04 5.26 5.42
C VAL A 6 -4.75 6.53 4.95
N LYS A 7 -5.77 7.00 5.69
CA LYS A 7 -6.51 8.22 5.32
C LYS A 7 -5.61 9.46 5.25
N ARG A 8 -4.61 9.55 6.14
CA ARG A 8 -3.66 10.67 6.18
C ARG A 8 -2.62 10.59 5.05
N ASN A 9 -2.32 9.38 4.59
CA ASN A 9 -1.26 9.11 3.61
C ASN A 9 -1.79 8.82 2.19
N LEU A 10 -3.11 8.89 1.96
CA LEU A 10 -3.67 8.77 0.61
C LEU A 10 -3.13 9.89 -0.28
N ASN A 11 -2.71 9.52 -1.50
CA ASN A 11 -1.97 10.35 -2.46
C ASN A 11 -0.64 10.91 -1.93
N GLN A 12 -0.11 10.38 -0.83
CA GLN A 12 1.21 10.72 -0.31
C GLN A 12 2.22 9.61 -0.60
N LYS A 13 3.50 9.95 -0.47
CA LYS A 13 4.57 8.97 -0.49
C LYS A 13 4.48 8.05 0.73
N VAL A 14 4.76 6.78 0.53
CA VAL A 14 4.87 5.73 1.55
C VAL A 14 6.08 4.86 1.25
N ILE A 15 6.58 4.16 2.27
CA ILE A 15 7.62 3.15 2.10
C ILE A 15 6.96 1.80 1.86
N TYR A 16 7.24 1.19 0.71
CA TYR A 16 6.88 -0.19 0.39
C TYR A 16 8.03 -1.14 0.71
N HIS A 17 7.76 -2.14 1.54
CA HIS A 17 8.69 -3.18 1.93
C HIS A 17 8.62 -4.34 0.91
N SER A 18 9.40 -4.21 -0.17
CA SER A 18 9.56 -5.29 -1.15
C SER A 18 10.41 -6.42 -0.58
N ARG A 19 10.02 -7.67 -0.83
CA ARG A 19 10.82 -8.84 -0.44
C ARG A 19 12.09 -8.96 -1.30
N ASP A 20 11.98 -8.64 -2.59
CA ASP A 20 13.04 -8.90 -3.57
C ASP A 20 13.96 -7.70 -3.79
N PHE A 21 13.49 -6.49 -3.44
CA PHE A 21 14.14 -5.25 -3.84
C PHE A 21 14.33 -4.23 -2.70
N GLY A 22 14.13 -4.65 -1.45
CA GLY A 22 14.20 -3.78 -0.29
C GLY A 22 13.10 -2.72 -0.24
N ASN A 23 13.35 -1.67 0.55
CA ASN A 23 12.40 -0.58 0.77
C ASN A 23 12.40 0.37 -0.43
N ARG A 24 11.20 0.74 -0.91
CA ARG A 24 11.01 1.66 -2.03
C ARG A 24 9.99 2.73 -1.69
N GLU A 25 10.24 3.96 -2.11
CA GLU A 25 9.23 5.02 -2.08
C GLU A 25 8.21 4.80 -3.19
N MET A 26 6.93 4.85 -2.84
CA MET A 26 5.79 4.67 -3.73
C MET A 26 4.68 5.65 -3.33
N ILE A 27 3.71 5.94 -4.19
CA ILE A 27 2.51 6.72 -3.82
C ILE A 27 1.41 5.77 -3.39
N LEU A 28 0.78 6.00 -2.23
CA LEU A 28 -0.42 5.26 -1.81
C LEU A 28 -1.64 5.84 -2.52
N THR A 29 -2.18 5.12 -3.51
CA THR A 29 -3.28 5.62 -4.35
C THR A 29 -4.66 5.12 -3.89
N ALA A 30 -4.74 3.93 -3.31
CA ALA A 30 -6.01 3.39 -2.80
C ALA A 30 -5.84 2.41 -1.64
N CYS A 31 -6.93 2.21 -0.90
CA CYS A 31 -7.10 1.14 0.07
C CYS A 31 -8.37 0.36 -0.25
N ILE A 32 -8.23 -0.95 -0.45
CA ILE A 32 -9.28 -1.82 -0.99
C ILE A 32 -9.73 -2.79 0.10
N LEU A 33 -11.01 -2.72 0.48
CA LEU A 33 -11.64 -3.73 1.32
C LEU A 33 -11.94 -4.98 0.50
N ARG A 34 -11.48 -6.14 0.96
CA ARG A 34 -11.71 -7.45 0.35
C ARG A 34 -12.23 -8.45 1.36
N LYS A 35 -12.75 -9.56 0.83
CA LYS A 35 -13.21 -10.71 1.61
C LYS A 35 -12.47 -11.96 1.13
N ASP A 36 -11.95 -12.75 2.05
CA ASP A 36 -11.26 -14.00 1.72
C ASP A 36 -12.25 -15.17 1.52
N ARG A 37 -11.73 -16.34 1.10
CA ARG A 37 -12.55 -17.56 0.92
C ARG A 37 -13.19 -18.07 2.21
N LYS A 38 -12.72 -17.61 3.37
CA LYS A 38 -13.26 -17.93 4.71
C LYS A 38 -14.22 -16.83 5.20
N ASN A 39 -14.69 -15.95 4.31
CA ASN A 39 -15.58 -14.84 4.63
C ASN A 39 -15.00 -13.78 5.58
N ARG A 40 -13.68 -13.69 5.73
CA ARG A 40 -13.03 -12.68 6.58
C ARG A 40 -12.68 -11.43 5.78
N PHE A 41 -12.96 -10.27 6.36
CA PHE A 41 -12.59 -8.99 5.77
C PHE A 41 -11.10 -8.70 5.98
N PHE A 42 -10.46 -8.16 4.95
CA PHE A 42 -9.09 -7.66 5.01
C PHE A 42 -8.90 -6.49 4.05
N TYR A 43 -7.84 -5.72 4.26
CA TYR A 43 -7.54 -4.55 3.45
C TYR A 43 -6.25 -4.75 2.65
N GLN A 44 -6.21 -4.17 1.46
CA GLN A 44 -5.02 -4.09 0.62
C GLN A 44 -4.72 -2.64 0.28
N ALA A 45 -3.44 -2.32 0.10
CA ALA A 45 -3.00 -1.07 -0.47
C ALA A 45 -2.80 -1.22 -1.98
N GLU A 46 -3.20 -0.18 -2.71
CA GLU A 46 -2.72 0.09 -4.05
C GLU A 46 -1.61 1.14 -3.96
N ILE A 47 -0.45 0.82 -4.52
CA ILE A 47 0.71 1.70 -4.54
C ILE A 47 1.22 1.88 -5.97
N GLN A 48 1.66 3.09 -6.29
CA GLN A 48 2.14 3.49 -7.61
C GLN A 48 3.63 3.80 -7.58
N ASP A 49 4.37 3.33 -8.59
CA ASP A 49 5.79 3.62 -8.75
C ASP A 49 6.01 5.09 -9.16
N LEU A 50 7.03 5.72 -8.56
CA LEU A 50 7.34 7.13 -8.80
C LEU A 50 7.91 7.42 -10.19
N LYS A 51 8.63 6.45 -10.77
CA LYS A 51 9.28 6.56 -12.09
C LYS A 51 8.37 6.00 -13.17
N ALA A 52 7.84 4.80 -12.95
CA ALA A 52 6.91 4.12 -13.84
C ALA A 52 5.47 4.44 -13.41
N LYS A 53 4.98 5.65 -13.72
CA LYS A 53 3.66 6.14 -13.28
C LYS A 53 2.46 5.26 -13.69
N HIS A 54 2.63 4.33 -14.62
CA HIS A 54 1.58 3.36 -14.98
C HIS A 54 1.74 1.98 -14.31
N SER A 55 2.75 1.84 -13.45
CA SER A 55 3.00 0.62 -12.69
C SER A 55 2.32 0.71 -11.32
N ILE A 56 1.36 -0.18 -11.12
CA ILE A 56 0.59 -0.31 -9.89
C ILE A 56 0.91 -1.65 -9.25
N THR A 57 1.12 -1.65 -7.94
CA THR A 57 1.25 -2.87 -7.14
C THR A 57 0.12 -2.91 -6.11
N ILE A 58 -0.57 -4.04 -6.04
CA ILE A 58 -1.53 -4.32 -4.97
C ILE A 58 -0.84 -5.19 -3.93
N CYS A 59 -0.79 -4.73 -2.69
CA CYS A 59 -0.13 -5.45 -1.59
C CYS A 59 -0.95 -5.38 -0.30
N SER A 60 -0.54 -6.14 0.71
CA SER A 60 -1.15 -6.08 2.04
C SER A 60 -0.70 -4.81 2.78
N LEU A 61 -1.56 -4.27 3.65
CA LEU A 61 -1.28 -3.02 4.40
C LEU A 61 -0.08 -3.12 5.35
N ASP A 62 0.29 -4.33 5.78
CA ASP A 62 1.48 -4.61 6.58
C ASP A 62 2.79 -4.40 5.80
N ARG A 63 2.72 -4.37 4.47
CA ARG A 63 3.89 -4.17 3.60
C ARG A 63 4.18 -2.70 3.31
N ILE A 64 3.41 -1.78 3.88
CA ILE A 64 3.65 -0.34 3.72
C ILE A 64 3.72 0.36 5.08
N SER A 65 4.51 1.43 5.13
CA SER A 65 4.64 2.34 6.27
C SER A 65 4.63 3.80 5.81
N ALA A 66 4.18 4.70 6.70
CA ALA A 66 4.19 6.12 6.42
C ALA A 66 5.63 6.62 6.32
N MET A 67 5.85 7.68 5.53
CA MET A 67 7.10 8.43 5.60
C MET A 67 7.20 9.03 7.02
N LYS A 68 8.35 8.87 7.67
CA LYS A 68 8.63 9.51 8.96
C LYS A 68 8.83 11.01 8.80
#